data_AF-A0A0L0SGK4-F1
#
_entry.id   AF-A0A0L0SGK4-F1
#
_cell.length_a   1.000
_cell.length_b   1.000
_cell.length_c   1.000
_cell.angle_alpha   90.00
_cell.angle_beta   90.00
_cell.angle_gamma   90.00
#
_symmetry.space_group_name_H-M   'P 1'
#
loop_
_entity.id
_entity.type
_entity.pdbx_description
1 polymer ?
#
loop_
_entity_poly.entity_id
_entity_poly.type
_entity_poly.pdbx_seq_one_letter_code
_entity_poly.pdbx_strand_id
1 'polypeptide(L)'
;MSMMPPPQQQGPSFTDKLKMGAMMGCGVGVGLGFVIGNIQYLIYGARGKGYLGTLANAITTSGASFGFFMAVGSVIRTEGAREIAFPPHARVTARPAALVSAELRESHARMAAMRSSS
;
A
#
# COMPACT_ATOMS: atom_id res chain seq x y z
N MET A 1 -1.24 -38.53 8.52
CA MET A 1 -0.51 -37.90 7.40
C MET A 1 -0.18 -36.48 7.82
N SER A 2 1.11 -36.18 7.94
CA SER A 2 1.70 -35.04 8.64
C SER A 2 1.31 -33.68 8.05
N MET A 3 0.75 -32.82 8.88
CA MET A 3 0.55 -31.40 8.60
C MET A 3 1.92 -30.72 8.53
N MET A 4 2.34 -30.36 7.32
CA MET A 4 3.52 -29.52 7.10
C MET A 4 3.24 -28.14 7.71
N PRO A 5 4.09 -27.64 8.62
CA PRO A 5 3.93 -26.29 9.16
C PRO A 5 4.04 -25.28 8.00
N PRO A 6 3.17 -24.25 7.96
CA PRO A 6 3.25 -23.22 6.94
C PRO A 6 4.63 -22.54 7.03
N PRO A 7 5.29 -22.25 5.89
CA PRO A 7 6.58 -21.57 5.88
C PRO A 7 6.45 -20.26 6.67
N GLN A 8 7.25 -20.13 7.74
CA GLN A 8 7.36 -18.89 8.47
C GLN A 8 7.90 -17.82 7.51
N GLN A 9 7.01 -17.01 6.94
CA GLN A 9 7.40 -15.81 6.20
C GLN A 9 8.16 -14.92 7.17
N GLN A 10 9.49 -14.93 7.06
CA GLN A 10 10.36 -13.98 7.73
C GLN A 10 9.86 -12.59 7.38
N GLY A 11 9.36 -11.87 8.39
CA GLY A 11 8.92 -10.49 8.22
C GLY A 11 10.08 -9.66 7.64
N PRO A 12 9.82 -8.75 6.68
CA PRO A 12 10.88 -8.01 6.01
C PRO A 12 11.75 -7.28 7.03
N SER A 13 13.07 -7.36 6.88
CA SER A 13 14.03 -6.79 7.83
C SER A 13 13.92 -5.26 7.85
N PHE A 14 14.48 -4.62 8.87
CA PHE A 14 14.61 -3.15 8.96
C PHE A 14 15.12 -2.54 7.64
N THR A 15 16.21 -3.12 7.12
CA THR A 15 16.83 -2.70 5.86
C THR A 15 15.91 -2.93 4.66
N ASP A 16 15.14 -4.01 4.64
CA ASP A 16 14.21 -4.32 3.55
C ASP A 16 13.07 -3.31 3.51
N LYS A 17 12.56 -2.90 4.68
CA LYS A 17 11.50 -1.89 4.81
C LYS A 17 11.98 -0.50 4.46
N LEU A 18 13.21 -0.16 4.86
CA LEU A 18 13.86 1.10 4.49
C LEU A 18 14.03 1.17 2.96
N LYS A 19 14.54 0.09 2.34
CA LYS A 19 14.69 -0.01 0.88
C LYS A 19 13.35 0.06 0.16
N MET A 20 12.32 -0.61 0.69
CA MET A 20 10.99 -0.60 0.08
C MET A 20 10.36 0.80 0.13
N GLY A 21 10.49 1.51 1.27
CA GLY A 21 10.04 2.90 1.41
C GLY A 21 10.81 3.85 0.50
N ALA A 22 12.13 3.68 0.40
CA ALA A 22 12.97 4.44 -0.50
C ALA A 22 12.59 4.23 -1.97
N MET A 23 12.41 2.99 -2.42
CA MET A 23 12.04 2.66 -3.80
C MET A 23 10.67 3.23 -4.18
N MET A 24 9.66 3.03 -3.33
CA MET A 24 8.31 3.55 -3.58
C MET A 24 8.31 5.08 -3.56
N GLY A 25 8.97 5.70 -2.57
CA GLY A 25 9.07 7.15 -2.44
C GLY A 25 9.82 7.79 -3.60
N CYS A 26 10.91 7.17 -4.06
CA CYS A 26 11.68 7.65 -5.21
C CYS A 26 10.86 7.51 -6.50
N GLY A 27 10.12 6.41 -6.69
CA GLY A 27 9.23 6.23 -7.85
C GLY A 27 8.17 7.33 -7.97
N VAL A 28 7.46 7.64 -6.87
CA VAL A 28 6.48 8.74 -6.84
C VAL A 28 7.17 10.10 -6.97
N GLY A 29 8.32 10.28 -6.32
CA GLY A 29 9.11 11.51 -6.38
C GLY A 29 9.60 11.83 -7.79
N VAL A 30 9.98 10.81 -8.58
CA VAL A 30 10.34 10.97 -10.00
C VAL A 30 9.12 11.37 -10.83
N GLY A 31 7.97 10.71 -10.65
CA GLY A 31 6.74 11.06 -11.38
C GLY A 31 6.25 12.48 -11.09
N LEU A 32 6.20 12.86 -9.81
CA LEU A 32 5.80 14.21 -9.42
C LEU A 32 6.84 15.26 -9.81
N GLY A 33 8.12 14.94 -9.68
CA GLY A 33 9.23 15.78 -10.14
C GLY A 33 9.23 15.99 -11.64
N PHE A 34 8.80 14.99 -12.41
CA PHE A 34 8.60 15.11 -13.84
C PHE A 34 7.47 16.09 -14.15
N VAL A 35 6.31 15.96 -13.50
CA VAL A 35 5.17 16.88 -13.72
C VAL A 35 5.52 18.31 -13.33
N ILE A 36 6.03 18.52 -12.11
CA ILE A 36 6.42 19.85 -11.61
C ILE A 36 7.57 20.41 -12.45
N GLY A 37 8.55 19.59 -12.84
CA GLY A 37 9.67 19.99 -13.67
C GLY A 37 9.25 20.44 -15.07
N ASN A 38 8.28 19.76 -15.69
CA ASN A 38 7.71 20.17 -16.98
C ASN A 38 6.92 21.47 -16.85
N ILE A 39 6.13 21.64 -15.80
CA ILE A 39 5.40 22.89 -15.55
C ILE A 39 6.37 24.05 -15.33
N GLN A 40 7.40 23.88 -14.51
CA GLN A 40 8.42 24.91 -14.26
C GLN A 40 9.18 25.28 -15.54
N TYR A 41 9.43 24.31 -16.42
CA TYR A 41 10.05 24.56 -17.72
C TYR A 41 9.13 25.36 -18.65
N LEU A 42 7.84 25.02 -18.71
CA LEU A 42 6.87 25.71 -19.56
C LEU A 42 6.62 27.16 -19.10
N ILE A 43 6.59 27.40 -17.80
CA ILE A 43 6.32 28.73 -17.23
C ILE A 43 7.56 29.63 -17.25
N TYR A 44 8.72 29.11 -16.87
CA TYR A 44 9.94 29.91 -16.68
C TYR A 44 10.97 29.77 -17.79
N GLY A 45 10.73 28.89 -18.77
CA GLY A 45 11.66 28.59 -19.86
C GLY A 45 12.91 27.83 -19.39
N ALA A 46 13.76 27.46 -20.36
CA ALA A 46 15.04 26.82 -20.08
C ALA A 46 15.96 27.80 -19.32
N ARG A 47 16.11 27.63 -18.01
CA ARG A 47 16.97 28.47 -17.14
C ARG A 47 18.48 28.22 -17.37
N GLY A 48 18.96 28.33 -18.61
CA GLY A 48 20.36 28.12 -19.01
C GLY A 48 20.86 26.67 -18.96
N LYS A 49 20.27 25.81 -18.13
CA LYS A 49 20.65 24.38 -17.95
C LYS A 49 20.02 23.42 -18.98
N GLY A 50 19.37 23.94 -20.02
CA GLY A 50 18.59 23.14 -20.97
C GLY A 50 17.33 22.49 -20.35
N TYR A 51 16.53 21.84 -21.20
CA TYR A 51 15.33 21.12 -20.78
C TYR A 51 15.67 19.97 -19.81
N LEU A 52 16.62 19.11 -20.23
CA LEU A 52 16.99 17.93 -19.48
C LEU A 52 17.66 18.28 -18.13
N GLY A 53 18.44 19.36 -18.06
CA GLY A 53 19.06 19.78 -16.81
C GLY A 53 18.05 20.34 -15.81
N THR A 54 17.04 21.08 -16.26
CA THR A 54 15.98 21.60 -15.39
C THR A 54 15.11 20.45 -14.87
N LEU A 55 14.72 19.55 -15.76
CA LEU A 55 13.93 18.38 -15.44
C LEU A 55 14.67 17.42 -14.49
N ALA A 56 15.95 17.15 -14.75
CA ALA A 56 16.78 16.31 -13.90
C ALA A 56 16.94 16.92 -12.50
N ASN A 57 17.16 18.23 -12.38
CA ASN A 57 17.25 18.87 -11.05
C ASN A 57 15.92 18.75 -10.28
N ALA A 58 14.77 18.94 -10.96
CA ALA A 58 13.47 18.76 -10.34
C ALA A 58 13.25 17.32 -9.86
N ILE A 59 13.48 16.35 -10.74
CA ILE A 59 13.34 14.90 -10.46
C ILE A 59 14.29 14.43 -9.36
N THR A 60 15.56 14.84 -9.40
CA THR A 60 16.54 14.44 -8.38
C THR A 60 16.16 15.03 -7.02
N THR A 61 15.75 16.29 -6.97
CA THR A 61 15.38 16.94 -5.70
C THR A 61 14.11 16.34 -5.10
N SER A 62 13.08 16.13 -5.92
CA SER A 62 11.83 15.49 -5.48
C SER A 62 12.04 14.01 -5.14
N GLY A 63 12.75 13.26 -5.98
CA GLY A 63 13.08 11.85 -5.77
C GLY A 63 13.89 11.63 -4.50
N ALA A 64 14.90 12.47 -4.24
CA ALA A 64 15.68 12.42 -3.01
C ALA A 64 14.84 12.73 -1.78
N SER A 65 14.00 13.77 -1.83
CA SER A 65 13.18 14.18 -0.67
C SER A 65 12.09 13.14 -0.36
N PHE A 66 11.28 12.75 -1.35
CA PHE A 66 10.24 11.74 -1.17
C PHE A 66 10.82 10.36 -0.84
N GLY A 67 11.93 9.97 -1.46
CA GLY A 67 12.65 8.75 -1.13
C GLY A 67 13.15 8.74 0.31
N PHE A 68 13.78 9.83 0.78
CA PHE A 68 14.29 9.95 2.15
C PHE A 68 13.16 9.94 3.19
N PHE A 69 12.12 10.76 3.01
CA PHE A 69 10.99 10.81 3.94
C PHE A 69 10.23 9.49 4.00
N MET A 70 10.01 8.82 2.87
CA MET A 70 9.31 7.52 2.84
C MET A 70 10.19 6.38 3.35
N ALA A 71 11.50 6.42 3.14
CA ALA A 71 12.44 5.45 3.71
C ALA A 71 12.41 5.47 5.24
N VAL A 72 12.53 6.67 5.84
CA VAL A 72 12.46 6.86 7.30
C VAL A 72 11.05 6.59 7.83
N GLY A 73 10.01 7.09 7.15
CA GLY A 73 8.62 6.88 7.52
C GLY A 73 8.20 5.40 7.50
N SER A 74 8.74 4.61 6.56
CA SER A 74 8.49 3.16 6.45
C SER A 74 9.08 2.39 7.63
N VAL A 75 10.25 2.80 8.10
CA VAL A 75 10.89 2.25 9.29
C VAL A 75 10.08 2.59 10.55
N ILE A 76 9.76 3.87 10.76
CA ILE A 76 9.07 4.33 11.97
C ILE A 76 7.64 3.75 12.05
N ARG A 77 6.90 3.70 10.94
CA ARG A 77 5.59 3.04 10.90
C ARG A 77 5.64 1.56 11.28
N THR A 78 6.79 0.92 11.06
CA THR A 78 6.96 -0.51 11.30
C THR A 78 7.20 -0.87 12.76
N GLU A 79 7.80 0.03 13.54
CA GLU A 79 7.95 -0.18 14.98
C GLU A 79 6.57 -0.34 15.65
N GLY A 80 5.57 0.44 15.21
CA GLY A 80 4.17 0.25 15.62
C GLY A 80 3.49 -0.98 14.99
N ALA A 81 3.85 -1.36 13.76
CA ALA A 81 3.32 -2.58 13.13
C ALA A 81 3.92 -3.89 13.69
N ARG A 82 5.07 -3.84 14.38
CA ARG A 82 5.60 -4.97 15.16
C ARG A 82 4.79 -5.18 16.43
N GLU A 83 4.19 -4.13 16.98
CA GLU A 83 3.18 -4.23 18.05
C GLU A 83 1.82 -4.73 17.52
N ILE A 84 1.49 -4.45 16.25
CA ILE A 84 0.34 -5.02 15.53
C ILE A 84 0.75 -6.27 14.71
N ALA A 85 1.85 -6.94 15.07
CA ALA A 85 2.03 -8.36 14.76
C ALA A 85 1.07 -9.13 15.66
N PHE A 86 -0.21 -8.92 15.39
CA PHE A 86 -1.30 -9.63 16.00
C PHE A 86 -0.98 -11.13 15.85
N PRO A 87 -1.08 -11.93 16.92
CA PRO A 87 -0.91 -13.37 16.83
C PRO A 87 -1.89 -13.95 15.79
N PRO A 88 -1.75 -15.21 15.33
CA PRO A 88 -2.41 -15.73 14.12
C PRO A 88 -3.96 -15.87 14.16
N HIS A 89 -4.68 -15.05 14.92
CA HIS A 89 -6.09 -15.23 15.25
C HIS A 89 -6.90 -13.92 15.29
N ALA A 90 -6.99 -13.17 14.18
CA ALA A 90 -8.11 -12.22 14.01
C ALA A 90 -8.60 -12.11 12.56
N ARG A 91 -9.09 -13.24 12.04
CA ARG A 91 -10.49 -13.46 11.62
C ARG A 91 -11.44 -12.23 11.46
N VAL A 92 -11.01 -11.11 10.87
CA VAL A 92 -11.87 -9.94 10.62
C VAL A 92 -12.18 -9.75 9.14
N THR A 93 -11.28 -10.14 8.24
CA THR A 93 -11.53 -10.10 6.78
C THR A 93 -12.40 -11.26 6.28
N ALA A 94 -12.66 -12.28 7.11
CA ALA A 94 -13.46 -13.45 6.77
C ALA A 94 -14.95 -13.33 7.19
N ARG A 95 -15.45 -12.13 7.53
CA ARG A 95 -16.88 -11.90 7.77
C ARG A 95 -17.50 -10.91 6.77
N PRO A 96 -17.58 -11.29 5.48
CA PRO A 96 -18.79 -10.89 4.77
C PRO A 96 -19.50 -12.04 4.04
N ALA A 97 -18.81 -13.09 3.58
CA ALA A 97 -19.46 -14.10 2.75
C ALA A 97 -20.25 -15.16 3.55
N ALA A 98 -19.66 -15.68 4.64
CA ALA A 98 -20.26 -16.78 5.39
C ALA A 98 -21.53 -16.36 6.15
N LEU A 99 -21.53 -15.17 6.76
CA LEU A 99 -22.72 -14.64 7.44
C LEU A 99 -23.82 -14.23 6.46
N VAL A 100 -23.47 -13.62 5.32
CA VAL A 100 -24.44 -13.27 4.27
C VAL A 100 -25.10 -14.53 3.69
N SER A 101 -24.34 -15.61 3.50
CA SER A 101 -24.90 -16.89 3.05
C SER A 101 -25.79 -17.58 4.09
N ALA A 102 -25.56 -17.33 5.38
CA ALA A 102 -26.40 -17.83 6.46
C ALA A 102 -27.72 -17.03 6.54
N GLU A 103 -27.66 -15.70 6.46
CA GLU A 103 -28.86 -14.85 6.45
C GLU A 103 -29.73 -15.11 5.22
N LEU A 104 -29.14 -15.25 4.02
CA LEU A 104 -29.90 -15.58 2.81
C LEU A 104 -30.59 -16.95 2.90
N ARG A 105 -29.97 -17.94 3.56
CA ARG A 105 -30.59 -19.24 3.80
C ARG A 105 -31.77 -19.15 4.76
N GLU A 106 -31.67 -18.32 5.80
CA GLU A 106 -32.77 -18.08 6.73
C GLU A 106 -33.92 -17.29 6.09
N SER A 107 -33.61 -16.27 5.28
CA SER A 107 -34.63 -15.55 4.51
C SER A 107 -35.34 -16.47 3.52
N HIS A 108 -34.62 -17.39 2.87
CA HIS A 108 -35.23 -18.34 1.94
C HIS A 108 -36.05 -19.42 2.66
N ALA A 109 -35.65 -19.85 3.86
CA ALA A 109 -36.42 -20.76 4.71
C ALA A 109 -37.68 -20.09 5.27
N ARG A 110 -37.62 -18.80 5.65
CA ARG A 110 -38.79 -18.01 6.07
C ARG A 110 -39.77 -17.78 4.93
N MET A 111 -39.27 -17.51 3.73
CA MET A 111 -40.12 -17.38 2.54
C MET A 111 -40.75 -18.71 2.11
N ALA A 112 -40.06 -19.83 2.30
CA ALA A 112 -40.64 -21.16 2.07
C ALA A 112 -41.75 -21.50 3.09
N ALA A 113 -41.59 -21.12 4.36
CA ALA A 113 -42.61 -21.31 5.39
C ALA A 113 -43.84 -20.40 5.20
N MET A 114 -43.66 -19.21 4.63
CA MET A 114 -44.78 -18.30 4.34
C MET A 114 -45.61 -18.76 3.12
N ARG A 115 -45.00 -19.51 2.20
CA ARG A 115 -45.67 -20.07 1.01
C ARG A 115 -46.51 -21.32 1.30
N SER A 116 -46.35 -21.98 2.45
CA SER A 116 -47.14 -23.16 2.84
C SER A 116 -48.34 -22.83 3.73
N SER A 117 -48.64 -21.55 3.95
CA SER A 117 -49.77 -21.06 4.75
C SER A 117 -50.90 -20.47 3.88
N SER A 118 -50.92 -20.77 2.58
CA SER A 118 -51.99 -20.41 1.64
C SER A 118 -52.47 -21.64 0.88
#